data_AF-A0A411YXH4-F1
#
_entry.id   AF-A0A411YXH4-F1
#
_cell.length_a   1.000
_cell.length_b   1.000
_cell.length_c   1.000
_cell.angle_alpha   90.00
_cell.angle_beta   90.00
_cell.angle_gamma   90.00
#
_symmetry.space_group_name_H-M   'P 1'
#
loop_
_entity.id
_entity.type
_entity.pdbx_description
1 polymer ?
#
loop_
_entity_poly.entity_id
_entity_poly.type
_entity_poly.pdbx_seq_one_letter_code
_entity_poly.pdbx_strand_id
1 'polypeptide(L)'
;MYKQQHDAPLHKSRVTRHVRPFDVIFEKVDHQLSLTPQELLCPKGLCVLLGEFGASSRVISEWARKVGTTVMIIGDHPLPMDWLRRYAPHLDFMLVDGDYMDDTEDTVDFCMQVRRATPALPLILLSSEVRGHDLTCERMTACDVTLKNPVQSAALTQGVQAAYQNNAYFLSSRC
;
A
#
# COMPACT_ATOMS: atom_id res chain seq x y z
N MET A 1 -48.16 -40.23 8.84
CA MET A 1 -46.82 -40.82 8.67
C MET A 1 -45.82 -39.67 8.66
N TYR A 2 -45.16 -39.42 9.78
CA TYR A 2 -44.20 -38.32 9.98
C TYR A 2 -42.89 -38.63 9.25
N LYS A 3 -42.33 -37.65 8.51
CA LYS A 3 -40.91 -37.63 8.17
C LYS A 3 -40.33 -36.26 8.50
N GLN A 4 -39.42 -36.27 9.48
CA GLN A 4 -38.58 -35.17 9.92
C GLN A 4 -37.37 -34.99 8.99
N GLN A 5 -36.98 -33.71 8.84
CA GLN A 5 -35.62 -33.13 8.81
C GLN A 5 -34.59 -33.63 7.79
N HIS A 6 -34.03 -32.70 7.02
CA HIS A 6 -32.74 -32.10 7.39
C HIS A 6 -32.46 -30.86 6.51
N ASP A 7 -32.38 -29.70 7.17
CA ASP A 7 -31.86 -28.46 6.61
C ASP A 7 -30.38 -28.62 6.27
N ALA A 8 -30.01 -28.34 5.02
CA ALA A 8 -28.63 -28.20 4.59
C ALA A 8 -28.24 -26.71 4.59
N PRO A 9 -27.04 -26.34 5.07
CA PRO A 9 -26.67 -24.96 5.28
C PRO A 9 -26.44 -24.22 3.96
N LEU A 10 -27.04 -23.03 3.85
CA LEU A 10 -26.77 -22.03 2.82
C LEU A 10 -25.26 -21.79 2.69
N HIS A 11 -24.72 -22.23 1.55
CA HIS A 11 -23.40 -21.85 1.09
C HIS A 11 -23.35 -20.32 1.01
N LYS A 12 -22.62 -19.68 1.93
CA LYS A 12 -22.29 -18.26 1.85
C LYS A 12 -21.33 -18.10 0.67
N SER A 13 -21.88 -17.94 -0.52
CA SER A 13 -21.14 -17.48 -1.70
C SER A 13 -20.42 -16.19 -1.30
N ARG A 14 -19.09 -16.23 -1.21
CA ARG A 14 -18.27 -15.03 -1.14
C ARG A 14 -18.50 -14.26 -2.43
N VAL A 15 -19.38 -13.27 -2.36
CA VAL A 15 -19.50 -12.25 -3.39
C VAL A 15 -18.18 -11.48 -3.37
N THR A 16 -17.29 -11.79 -4.31
CA THR A 16 -16.23 -10.88 -4.71
C THR A 16 -16.92 -9.65 -5.31
N ARG A 17 -17.20 -8.66 -4.45
CA ARG A 17 -17.67 -7.36 -4.92
C ARG A 17 -16.55 -6.76 -5.75
N HIS A 18 -16.78 -6.69 -7.05
CA HIS A 18 -16.04 -5.82 -7.94
C HIS A 18 -16.44 -4.39 -7.56
N VAL A 19 -15.72 -3.81 -6.59
CA VAL A 19 -15.95 -2.44 -6.14
C VAL A 19 -15.32 -1.54 -7.19
N ARG A 20 -16.11 -0.65 -7.80
CA ARG A 20 -15.55 0.39 -8.67
C ARG A 20 -14.57 1.23 -7.84
N PRO A 21 -13.41 1.63 -8.37
CA PRO A 21 -12.31 2.22 -7.59
C PRO A 21 -12.69 3.51 -6.80
N PHE A 22 -13.86 4.10 -7.09
CA PHE A 22 -14.29 5.39 -6.53
C PHE A 22 -15.38 5.32 -5.45
N ASP A 23 -15.91 4.15 -5.11
CA ASP A 23 -17.01 3.99 -4.14
C ASP A 23 -16.59 3.29 -2.83
N VAL A 24 -15.29 3.27 -2.50
CA VAL A 24 -14.83 2.66 -1.24
C VAL A 24 -15.25 3.54 -0.05
N ILE A 25 -16.35 3.15 0.58
CA ILE A 25 -16.72 3.64 1.91
C ILE A 25 -15.76 3.01 2.92
N PHE A 26 -14.98 3.85 3.60
CA PHE A 26 -14.06 3.43 4.65
C PHE A 26 -14.86 2.94 5.87
N GLU A 27 -15.05 1.63 6.00
CA GLU A 27 -15.38 1.05 7.30
C GLU A 27 -14.09 0.92 8.11
N LYS A 28 -13.98 1.76 9.14
CA LYS A 28 -12.91 1.70 10.12
C LYS A 28 -12.98 0.33 10.81
N VAL A 29 -11.98 -0.52 10.57
CA VAL A 29 -11.86 -1.79 11.29
C VAL A 29 -11.22 -1.48 12.63
N ASP A 30 -12.04 -1.37 13.68
CA ASP A 30 -11.58 -1.20 15.05
C ASP A 30 -10.97 -2.52 15.56
N HIS A 31 -9.68 -2.73 15.28
CA HIS A 31 -8.89 -3.71 16.02
C HIS A 31 -8.22 -3.00 17.21
N GLN A 32 -8.82 -3.16 18.39
CA GLN A 32 -8.22 -2.78 19.67
C GLN A 32 -6.95 -3.61 19.92
N LEU A 33 -5.81 -3.13 19.44
CA LEU A 33 -4.50 -3.49 19.97
C LEU A 33 -4.01 -2.31 20.78
N SER A 34 -3.76 -2.53 22.07
CA SER A 34 -3.20 -1.55 23.00
C SER A 34 -1.72 -1.30 22.68
N LEU A 35 -1.45 -0.59 21.59
CA LEU A 35 -0.12 -0.10 21.24
C LEU A 35 -0.05 1.39 21.57
N THR A 36 1.09 1.85 22.04
CA THR A 36 1.27 3.29 22.28
C THR A 36 1.31 4.04 20.93
N PRO A 37 0.87 5.31 20.85
CA PRO A 37 0.87 6.07 19.59
C PRO A 37 2.24 6.20 18.90
N GLN A 38 3.33 6.00 19.64
CA GLN A 38 4.71 6.02 19.13
C GLN A 38 5.16 4.68 18.52
N GLU A 39 4.39 3.60 18.68
CA GLU A 39 4.73 2.25 18.21
C GLU A 39 3.90 1.81 16.99
N LEU A 40 2.94 2.62 16.55
CA LEU A 40 2.09 2.30 15.40
C LEU A 40 2.83 2.61 14.10
N LEU A 41 3.24 1.55 13.39
CA LEU A 41 3.87 1.64 12.06
C LEU A 41 2.93 2.30 11.01
N CYS A 42 1.62 2.22 11.23
CA CYS A 42 0.58 2.72 10.34
C CYS A 42 -0.48 3.46 11.16
N PRO A 43 -0.23 4.71 11.60
CA PRO A 43 -1.13 5.43 12.49
C PRO A 43 -2.52 5.72 11.88
N LYS A 44 -2.63 5.80 10.55
CA LYS A 44 -3.92 6.01 9.85
C LYS A 44 -4.62 4.68 9.52
N GLY A 45 -3.90 3.57 9.55
CA GLY A 45 -4.39 2.22 9.30
C GLY A 45 -4.74 1.95 7.84
N LEU A 46 -4.25 2.77 6.91
CA LEU A 46 -4.59 2.67 5.49
C LEU A 46 -3.40 3.01 4.60
N CYS A 47 -3.06 2.09 3.71
CA CYS A 47 -2.03 2.24 2.70
C CYS A 47 -2.60 1.91 1.31
N VAL A 48 -1.97 2.43 0.26
CA VAL A 48 -2.33 2.11 -1.13
C VAL A 48 -1.21 1.31 -1.78
N LEU A 49 -1.56 0.30 -2.56
CA LEU A 49 -0.69 -0.39 -3.50
C LEU A 49 -1.21 -0.15 -4.91
N LEU A 50 -0.42 0.52 -5.75
CA LEU A 50 -0.63 0.53 -7.19
C LEU A 50 0.05 -0.71 -7.77
N GLY A 51 -0.74 -1.66 -8.26
CA GLY A 51 -0.25 -2.95 -8.71
C GLY A 51 -1.38 -3.96 -8.91
N GLU A 52 -1.03 -5.14 -9.42
CA GLU A 52 -2.00 -6.21 -9.66
C GLU A 52 -2.21 -7.15 -8.46
N PHE A 53 -3.30 -7.91 -8.51
CA PHE A 53 -3.53 -9.02 -7.59
C PHE A 53 -2.61 -10.20 -7.98
N GLY A 54 -1.64 -10.50 -7.12
CA GLY A 54 -0.57 -11.46 -7.40
C GLY A 54 0.17 -11.90 -6.15
N ALA A 55 1.38 -12.44 -6.32
CA ALA A 55 2.20 -12.91 -5.21
C ALA A 55 2.62 -11.74 -4.28
N SER A 56 3.09 -10.63 -4.86
CA SER A 56 3.52 -9.45 -4.10
C SER A 56 2.38 -8.86 -3.27
N SER A 57 1.21 -8.61 -3.88
CA SER A 57 0.06 -8.04 -3.17
C SER A 57 -0.53 -8.97 -2.11
N ARG A 58 -0.39 -10.31 -2.24
CA ARG A 58 -0.72 -11.26 -1.16
C ARG A 58 0.21 -11.11 0.04
N VAL A 59 1.52 -11.08 -0.18
CA VAL A 59 2.50 -10.90 0.91
C VAL A 59 2.29 -9.57 1.62
N ILE A 60 2.04 -8.51 0.85
CA ILE A 60 1.75 -7.17 1.37
C ILE A 60 0.45 -7.16 2.18
N SER A 61 -0.61 -7.80 1.68
CA SER A 61 -1.89 -7.90 2.41
C SER A 61 -1.78 -8.70 3.70
N GLU A 62 -1.01 -9.80 3.69
CA GLU A 62 -0.74 -10.59 4.88
C GLU A 62 0.10 -9.84 5.91
N TRP A 63 1.12 -9.12 5.46
CA TRP A 63 1.91 -8.23 6.30
C TRP A 63 1.03 -7.12 6.90
N ALA A 64 0.19 -6.47 6.08
CA ALA A 64 -0.69 -5.41 6.50
C ALA A 64 -1.63 -5.85 7.63
N ARG A 65 -2.24 -7.02 7.47
CA ARG A 65 -3.09 -7.63 8.51
C ARG A 65 -2.33 -7.88 9.81
N LYS A 66 -1.06 -8.31 9.75
CA LYS A 66 -0.23 -8.56 10.94
C LYS A 66 0.10 -7.26 11.70
N VAL A 67 0.28 -6.16 10.98
CA VAL A 67 0.61 -4.85 11.58
C VAL A 67 -0.61 -3.99 11.89
N GLY A 68 -1.83 -4.51 11.63
CA GLY A 68 -3.08 -3.82 11.93
C GLY A 68 -3.45 -2.71 10.95
N THR A 69 -2.98 -2.78 9.69
CA THR A 69 -3.30 -1.82 8.62
C THR A 69 -4.08 -2.48 7.50
N THR A 70 -4.77 -1.66 6.70
CA THR A 70 -5.47 -2.08 5.48
C THR A 70 -4.67 -1.62 4.26
N VAL A 71 -4.53 -2.51 3.27
CA VAL A 71 -3.95 -2.16 1.98
C VAL A 71 -5.05 -2.16 0.93
N MET A 72 -5.24 -1.01 0.29
CA MET A 72 -6.09 -0.86 -0.89
C MET A 72 -5.25 -1.09 -2.14
N ILE A 73 -5.62 -2.10 -2.93
CA ILE A 73 -4.92 -2.46 -4.17
C ILE A 73 -5.66 -1.81 -5.33
N ILE A 74 -4.93 -1.03 -6.13
CA ILE A 74 -5.43 -0.35 -7.32
C ILE A 74 -4.71 -0.95 -8.52
N GLY A 75 -5.45 -1.72 -9.33
CA GLY A 75 -4.95 -2.41 -10.51
C GLY A 75 -5.41 -1.81 -11.84
N ASP A 76 -6.01 -0.62 -11.82
CA ASP A 76 -6.35 0.13 -13.03
C ASP A 76 -5.48 1.39 -13.09
N HIS A 77 -4.57 1.47 -14.07
CA HIS A 77 -3.80 2.67 -14.38
C HIS A 77 -4.53 3.47 -15.49
N PRO A 78 -4.61 4.82 -15.41
CA PRO A 78 -3.94 5.71 -14.46
C PRO A 78 -4.72 6.00 -13.18
N LEU A 79 -4.02 6.07 -12.04
CA LEU A 79 -4.55 6.61 -10.80
C LEU A 79 -4.73 8.13 -10.93
N PRO A 80 -5.95 8.69 -10.80
CA PRO A 80 -6.14 10.14 -10.95
C PRO A 80 -5.43 10.92 -9.83
N MET A 81 -4.55 11.86 -10.20
CA MET A 81 -3.78 12.65 -9.23
C MET A 81 -4.65 13.50 -8.29
N ASP A 82 -5.81 13.97 -8.76
CA ASP A 82 -6.75 14.72 -7.92
C ASP A 82 -7.38 13.86 -6.82
N TRP A 83 -7.63 12.58 -7.13
CA TRP A 83 -8.03 11.61 -6.12
C TRP A 83 -6.90 11.43 -5.10
N LEU A 84 -5.66 11.24 -5.58
CA LEU A 84 -4.52 11.03 -4.68
C LEU A 84 -4.29 12.24 -3.77
N ARG A 85 -4.35 13.46 -4.29
CA ARG A 85 -4.24 14.69 -3.48
C ARG A 85 -5.31 14.78 -2.40
N ARG A 86 -6.55 14.42 -2.75
CA ARG A 86 -7.68 14.45 -1.82
C ARG A 86 -7.52 13.45 -0.69
N TYR A 87 -7.00 12.25 -0.98
CA TYR A 87 -6.94 11.16 0.00
C TYR A 87 -5.58 10.97 0.67
N ALA A 88 -4.48 11.50 0.13
CA ALA A 88 -3.14 11.38 0.71
C ALA A 88 -3.03 11.80 2.19
N PRO A 89 -3.73 12.84 2.68
CA PRO A 89 -3.76 13.15 4.12
C PRO A 89 -4.27 12.00 5.00
N HIS A 90 -5.05 11.06 4.44
CA HIS A 90 -5.61 9.89 5.11
C HIS A 90 -4.80 8.60 4.89
N LEU A 91 -3.74 8.62 4.07
CA LEU A 91 -2.90 7.46 3.77
C LEU A 91 -1.61 7.50 4.58
N ASP A 92 -1.19 6.35 5.10
CA ASP A 92 0.09 6.18 5.81
C ASP A 92 1.27 6.26 4.83
N PHE A 93 1.19 5.50 3.73
CA PHE A 93 2.15 5.50 2.62
C PHE A 93 1.52 4.90 1.37
N MET A 94 2.23 5.03 0.24
CA MET A 94 1.89 4.41 -1.04
C MET A 94 3.02 3.47 -1.49
N LEU A 95 2.62 2.29 -1.95
CA LEU A 95 3.45 1.33 -2.65
C LEU A 95 3.17 1.44 -4.15
N VAL A 96 4.22 1.43 -4.96
CA VAL A 96 4.14 1.36 -6.43
C VAL A 96 4.84 0.08 -6.86
N ASP A 97 4.12 -0.83 -7.51
CA ASP A 97 4.72 -2.01 -8.12
C ASP A 97 5.26 -1.64 -9.51
N GLY A 98 6.56 -1.48 -9.62
CA GLY A 98 7.24 -1.18 -10.88
C GLY A 98 7.18 -2.32 -11.88
N ASP A 99 7.01 -3.56 -11.42
CA ASP A 99 6.83 -4.71 -12.31
C ASP A 99 5.45 -4.71 -12.97
N TYR A 100 4.48 -3.95 -12.43
CA TYR A 100 3.12 -3.81 -12.97
C TYR A 100 2.99 -2.66 -14.00
N MET A 101 3.88 -1.65 -13.93
CA MET A 101 3.83 -0.48 -14.81
C MET A 101 4.49 -0.74 -16.18
N ASP A 102 4.99 -1.96 -16.43
CA ASP A 102 5.68 -2.49 -17.62
C ASP A 102 6.97 -1.74 -18.06
N ASP A 103 7.05 -0.42 -17.89
CA ASP A 103 8.20 0.43 -18.23
C ASP A 103 8.77 1.13 -16.99
N THR A 104 10.08 0.98 -16.79
CA THR A 104 10.85 1.61 -15.72
C THR A 104 10.84 3.13 -15.83
N GLU A 105 10.84 3.70 -17.05
CA GLU A 105 10.77 5.14 -17.26
C GLU A 105 9.41 5.69 -16.82
N ASP A 106 8.32 5.06 -17.27
CA ASP A 106 6.94 5.41 -16.86
C ASP A 106 6.74 5.27 -15.35
N THR A 107 7.33 4.24 -14.74
CA THR A 107 7.31 4.04 -13.28
C THR A 107 7.96 5.19 -12.54
N VAL A 108 9.15 5.61 -12.97
CA VAL A 108 9.89 6.72 -12.36
C VAL A 108 9.12 8.03 -12.55
N ASP A 109 8.60 8.28 -13.75
CA ASP A 109 7.80 9.46 -14.05
C ASP A 109 6.53 9.52 -13.20
N PHE A 110 5.84 8.40 -13.03
CA PHE A 110 4.70 8.30 -12.14
C PHE A 110 5.09 8.62 -10.69
N CYS A 111 6.18 8.04 -10.18
CA CYS A 111 6.66 8.32 -8.83
C CYS A 111 6.98 9.81 -8.63
N MET A 112 7.61 10.43 -9.62
CA MET A 112 7.89 11.87 -9.61
C MET A 112 6.61 12.72 -9.64
N GLN A 113 5.59 12.30 -10.39
CA GLN A 113 4.28 12.96 -10.40
C GLN A 113 3.59 12.87 -9.03
N VAL A 114 3.56 11.69 -8.43
CA VAL A 114 3.05 11.47 -7.06
C VAL A 114 3.80 12.35 -6.06
N ARG A 115 5.14 12.34 -6.09
CA ARG A 115 5.96 13.16 -5.20
C ARG A 115 5.64 14.65 -5.29
N ARG A 116 5.46 15.18 -6.51
CA ARG A 116 5.09 16.59 -6.73
C ARG A 116 3.68 16.90 -6.23
N ALA A 117 2.74 15.98 -6.41
CA ALA A 117 1.35 16.17 -6.01
C ALA A 117 1.13 16.05 -4.51
N THR A 118 1.84 15.12 -3.85
CA THR A 118 1.65 14.76 -2.45
C THR A 118 3.02 14.53 -1.77
N PRO A 119 3.84 15.58 -1.58
CA PRO A 119 5.22 15.43 -1.11
C PRO A 119 5.33 14.83 0.29
N ALA A 120 4.31 15.02 1.14
CA ALA A 120 4.23 14.49 2.49
C ALA A 120 3.73 13.04 2.58
N LEU A 121 3.39 12.40 1.45
CA LEU A 121 3.03 10.99 1.41
C LEU A 121 4.30 10.16 1.15
N PRO A 122 4.72 9.29 2.08
CA PRO A 122 5.83 8.38 1.83
C PRO A 122 5.53 7.44 0.66
N LEU A 123 6.51 7.27 -0.22
CA LEU A 123 6.40 6.50 -1.45
C LEU A 123 7.45 5.40 -1.48
N ILE A 124 7.00 4.16 -1.64
CA ILE A 124 7.82 2.95 -1.65
C ILE A 124 7.71 2.33 -3.05
N LEU A 125 8.82 2.21 -3.76
CA LEU A 125 8.88 1.50 -5.03
C LEU A 125 9.17 0.02 -4.79
N LEU A 126 8.41 -0.88 -5.41
CA LEU A 126 8.71 -2.30 -5.51
C LEU A 126 9.22 -2.59 -6.92
N SER A 127 10.31 -3.34 -7.07
CA SER A 127 10.82 -3.66 -8.41
C SER A 127 11.63 -4.94 -8.41
N SER A 128 11.46 -5.77 -9.44
CA SER A 128 12.29 -6.94 -9.68
C SER A 128 13.64 -6.61 -10.34
N GLU A 129 13.83 -5.40 -10.85
CA GLU A 129 15.03 -5.01 -11.61
C GLU A 129 16.21 -4.55 -10.72
N VAL A 130 15.94 -4.21 -9.46
CA VAL A 130 16.99 -3.78 -8.52
C VAL A 130 17.81 -4.95 -7.97
N ARG A 131 19.08 -4.74 -7.62
CA ARG A 131 19.94 -5.80 -7.06
C ARG A 131 19.60 -6.18 -5.61
N GLY A 132 18.97 -5.27 -4.88
CA GLY A 132 18.61 -5.42 -3.47
C GLY A 132 17.71 -4.28 -3.02
N HIS A 133 17.35 -4.28 -1.73
CA HIS A 133 16.62 -3.16 -1.14
C HIS A 133 17.54 -1.94 -1.07
N ASP A 134 17.03 -0.80 -1.53
CA ASP A 134 17.64 0.52 -1.37
C ASP A 134 16.79 1.30 -0.36
N LEU A 135 17.31 1.39 0.87
CA LEU A 135 16.70 2.14 1.97
C LEU A 135 17.31 3.53 2.12
N THR A 136 18.19 3.92 1.20
CA THR A 136 18.94 5.18 1.27
C THR A 136 18.12 6.34 0.69
N CYS A 137 18.67 7.53 0.84
CA CYS A 137 18.12 8.76 0.31
C CYS A 137 18.48 9.04 -1.17
N GLU A 138 19.20 8.14 -1.86
CA GLU A 138 19.76 8.42 -3.20
C GLU A 138 18.68 8.71 -4.26
N ARG A 139 17.48 8.14 -4.12
CA ARG A 139 16.39 8.22 -5.10
C ARG A 139 15.20 9.09 -4.65
N MET A 140 15.38 9.93 -3.63
CA MET A 140 14.29 10.73 -3.02
C MET A 140 13.54 11.64 -3.97
N THR A 141 14.14 12.00 -5.12
CA THR A 141 13.45 12.74 -6.17
C THR A 141 12.26 11.97 -6.75
N ALA A 142 12.30 10.64 -6.73
CA ALA A 142 11.24 9.75 -7.19
C ALA A 142 10.52 9.07 -6.02
N CYS A 143 11.22 8.32 -5.17
CA CYS A 143 10.64 7.53 -4.07
C CYS A 143 11.50 7.60 -2.80
N ASP A 144 10.92 7.30 -1.64
CA ASP A 144 11.65 7.34 -0.36
C ASP A 144 12.50 6.09 -0.15
N VAL A 145 12.08 4.94 -0.68
CA VAL A 145 12.80 3.67 -0.64
C VAL A 145 12.45 2.83 -1.87
N THR A 146 13.35 1.93 -2.26
CA THR A 146 13.07 0.87 -3.24
C THR A 146 13.25 -0.51 -2.61
N LEU A 147 12.27 -1.39 -2.76
CA LEU A 147 12.35 -2.77 -2.29
C LEU A 147 12.42 -3.74 -3.47
N LYS A 148 13.34 -4.70 -3.39
CA LYS A 148 13.44 -5.80 -4.36
C LYS A 148 12.24 -6.73 -4.26
N ASN A 149 11.57 -6.97 -5.39
CA ASN A 149 10.61 -8.06 -5.55
C ASN A 149 11.30 -9.41 -5.82
N PRO A 150 10.80 -10.54 -5.30
CA PRO A 150 9.66 -10.65 -4.38
C PRO A 150 10.02 -10.13 -2.98
N VAL A 151 9.16 -9.27 -2.42
CA VAL A 151 9.40 -8.65 -1.11
C VAL A 151 8.98 -9.56 0.03
N GLN A 152 9.71 -9.54 1.14
CA GLN A 152 9.37 -10.28 2.38
C GLN A 152 8.81 -9.34 3.45
N SER A 153 8.00 -9.87 4.38
CA SER A 153 7.38 -9.08 5.46
C SER A 153 8.38 -8.30 6.31
N ALA A 154 9.56 -8.87 6.61
CA ALA A 154 10.60 -8.17 7.37
C ALA A 154 11.16 -6.96 6.59
N ALA A 155 11.39 -7.12 5.30
CA ALA A 155 11.84 -6.05 4.42
C ALA A 155 10.76 -4.95 4.24
N LEU A 156 9.48 -5.31 4.22
CA LEU A 156 8.38 -4.33 4.22
C LEU A 156 8.40 -3.47 5.49
N THR A 157 8.53 -4.09 6.67
CA THR A 157 8.59 -3.33 7.93
C THR A 157 9.77 -2.36 7.94
N GLN A 158 10.98 -2.82 7.57
CA GLN A 158 12.16 -1.98 7.49
C GLN A 158 12.03 -0.88 6.44
N GLY A 159 11.47 -1.22 5.28
CA GLY A 159 11.20 -0.31 4.18
C GLY A 159 10.25 0.82 4.59
N VAL A 160 9.16 0.51 5.29
CA VAL A 160 8.21 1.51 5.78
C VAL A 160 8.86 2.44 6.80
N GLN A 161 9.63 1.91 7.74
CA GLN A 161 10.36 2.73 8.72
C GLN A 161 11.34 3.69 8.03
N ALA A 162 12.12 3.19 7.08
CA ALA A 162 13.05 4.00 6.30
C ALA A 162 12.31 5.02 5.41
N ALA A 163 11.17 4.66 4.83
CA ALA A 163 10.36 5.56 4.01
C ALA A 163 9.89 6.79 4.79
N TYR A 164 9.45 6.62 6.04
CA TYR A 164 9.10 7.75 6.90
C TYR A 164 10.30 8.65 7.21
N GLN A 165 11.46 8.05 7.51
CA GLN A 165 12.68 8.81 7.82
C GLN A 165 13.17 9.61 6.60
N ASN A 166 13.22 8.96 5.44
CA ASN A 166 13.66 9.58 4.18
C ASN A 166 12.64 10.65 3.73
N ASN A 167 11.34 10.42 3.92
CA ASN A 167 10.33 11.42 3.61
C ASN A 167 10.43 12.65 4.53
N ALA A 168 10.63 12.44 5.83
CA ALA A 168 10.85 13.54 6.77
C ALA A 168 12.11 14.35 6.40
N TYR A 169 13.18 13.67 6.00
CA TYR A 169 14.39 14.31 5.50
C TYR A 169 14.11 15.11 4.21
N PHE A 170 13.39 14.53 3.24
CA PHE A 170 12.99 15.21 2.00
C PHE A 170 12.19 16.50 2.28
N LEU A 171 11.23 16.46 3.21
CA LEU A 171 10.45 17.64 3.58
C LEU A 171 11.32 18.73 4.24
N SER A 172 12.28 18.34 5.08
CA SER A 172 13.17 19.28 5.79
C SER A 172 14.22 19.92 4.88
N SER A 173 14.70 19.20 3.85
CA SER A 173 15.73 19.67 2.91
C SER A 173 15.20 20.60 1.80
N ARG A 174 13.88 20.78 1.73
CA ARG A 174 13.19 21.63 0.74
C ARG A 174 12.64 22.92 1.35
N CYS A 175 12.95 23.21 2.62
CA CYS A 175 12.65 24.47 3.30
C CYS A 175 13.75 25.52 3.08
#